data_AF-A0A7J4DTY2-F1
#
_entry.id   AF-A0A7J4DTY2-F1
#
_cell.length_a   1.000
_cell.length_b   1.000
_cell.length_c   1.000
_cell.angle_alpha   90.00
_cell.angle_beta   90.00
_cell.angle_gamma   90.00
#
_symmetry.space_group_name_H-M   'P 1'
#
loop_
_entity.id
_entity.type
_entity.pdbx_description
1 polymer ?
#
loop_
_entity_poly.entity_id
_entity_poly.type
_entity_poly.pdbx_seq_one_letter_code
_entity_poly.pdbx_strand_id
1 'polypeptide(L)'
;MGHNKRLQELVYILVPGSLPAYVSAARSAFGVALRVSVVAEAFGASGGVGYMLMFSYSIGDLVSFYTWALLLIALMLFVDRVLFYQLERLAMRWVG
;
A
#
# COMPACT_ATOMS: atom_id res chain seq x y z
N MET A 1 14.29 -20.64 38.53
CA MET A 1 13.88 -20.82 37.11
C MET A 1 12.46 -20.27 36.89
N GLY A 2 12.23 -18.95 37.00
CA GLY A 2 10.86 -18.38 36.96
C GLY A 2 10.69 -17.07 36.18
N HIS A 3 11.77 -16.46 35.67
CA HIS A 3 11.70 -15.15 35.02
C HIS A 3 11.15 -15.21 33.59
N ASN A 4 11.36 -16.32 32.87
CA ASN A 4 11.03 -16.39 31.43
C ASN A 4 9.56 -16.74 31.14
N LYS A 5 8.82 -17.31 32.10
CA LYS A 5 7.42 -17.71 31.89
C LYS A 5 6.47 -16.51 31.76
N ARG A 6 6.71 -15.42 32.50
CA ARG A 6 5.89 -14.20 32.43
C ARG A 6 6.07 -13.44 31.12
N LEU A 7 7.30 -13.39 30.60
CA LEU A 7 7.58 -12.81 29.29
C LEU A 7 6.93 -13.65 28.17
N GLN A 8 6.93 -14.98 28.30
CA GLN A 8 6.23 -15.85 27.35
C GLN A 8 4.71 -15.68 27.41
N GLU A 9 4.09 -15.58 28.59
CA GLU A 9 2.65 -15.30 28.71
C GLU A 9 2.26 -13.91 28.18
N LEU A 10 3.05 -12.88 28.48
CA LEU A 10 2.82 -11.52 27.96
C LEU A 10 2.91 -11.48 26.44
N VAL A 11 3.94 -12.07 25.85
CA VAL A 11 4.08 -12.18 24.39
C VAL A 11 2.94 -13.01 23.81
N TYR A 12 2.56 -14.13 24.41
CA TYR A 12 1.51 -15.00 23.88
C TYR A 12 0.10 -14.39 23.93
N ILE A 13 -0.16 -13.42 24.82
CA ILE A 13 -1.44 -12.71 24.94
C ILE A 13 -1.43 -11.38 24.15
N LEU A 14 -0.34 -10.61 24.23
CA LEU A 14 -0.22 -9.32 23.54
C LEU A 14 0.05 -9.46 22.05
N VAL A 15 0.83 -10.47 21.62
CA VAL A 15 1.14 -10.68 20.19
C VAL A 15 -0.14 -10.94 19.38
N PRO A 16 -1.05 -11.85 19.74
CA PRO A 16 -2.28 -12.03 18.98
C PRO A 16 -3.21 -10.81 19.03
N GLY A 17 -3.29 -10.10 20.16
CA GLY A 17 -4.13 -8.90 20.26
C GLY A 17 -3.63 -7.70 19.45
N SER A 18 -2.31 -7.55 19.30
CA SER A 18 -1.68 -6.38 18.66
C SER A 18 -1.26 -6.61 17.20
N LEU A 19 -0.99 -7.85 16.80
CA LEU A 19 -0.71 -8.25 15.40
C LEU A 19 -1.72 -7.69 14.38
N PRO A 20 -3.06 -7.82 14.56
CA PRO A 20 -4.02 -7.28 13.60
C PRO A 20 -3.91 -5.75 13.47
N ALA A 21 -3.59 -5.04 14.55
CA ALA A 21 -3.39 -3.60 14.52
C ALA A 21 -2.12 -3.22 13.72
N TYR A 22 -1.01 -3.92 13.95
CA TYR A 22 0.22 -3.70 13.18
C TYR A 22 0.05 -4.01 11.70
N VAL A 23 -0.68 -5.07 11.35
CA VAL A 23 -0.90 -5.39 9.93
C VAL A 23 -1.84 -4.39 9.26
N SER A 24 -2.87 -3.91 9.96
CA SER A 24 -3.72 -2.82 9.47
C SER A 24 -2.92 -1.53 9.24
N ALA A 25 -2.01 -1.19 10.15
CA ALA A 25 -1.13 -0.03 10.05
C ALA A 25 -0.07 -0.15 8.93
N ALA A 26 0.63 -1.29 8.84
CA ALA A 26 1.62 -1.54 7.79
C ALA A 26 0.99 -1.46 6.41
N ARG A 27 -0.25 -1.90 6.31
CA ARG A 27 -1.02 -1.84 5.09
C ARG A 27 -1.39 -0.43 4.66
N SER A 28 -1.95 0.38 5.56
CA SER A 28 -2.32 1.76 5.21
C SER A 28 -1.07 2.55 4.83
N ALA A 29 0.04 2.31 5.52
CA ALA A 29 1.35 2.85 5.17
C ALA A 29 1.79 2.41 3.76
N PHE A 30 1.60 1.15 3.38
CA PHE A 30 1.96 0.67 2.05
C PHE A 30 1.12 1.32 0.93
N GLY A 31 -0.18 1.48 1.13
CA GLY A 31 -1.05 2.16 0.16
C GLY A 31 -0.66 3.63 -0.05
N VAL A 32 -0.29 4.32 1.02
CA VAL A 32 0.22 5.70 0.94
C VAL A 32 1.59 5.73 0.27
N ALA A 33 2.50 4.82 0.63
CA ALA A 33 3.83 4.74 0.04
C ALA A 33 3.79 4.52 -1.48
N LEU A 34 2.89 3.66 -1.98
CA LEU A 34 2.69 3.46 -3.42
C LEU A 34 2.24 4.74 -4.13
N ARG A 35 1.28 5.47 -3.55
CA ARG A 35 0.82 6.76 -4.11
C ARG A 35 1.96 7.78 -4.16
N VAL A 36 2.73 7.88 -3.08
CA VAL A 36 3.88 8.80 -3.00
C VAL A 36 4.98 8.39 -3.98
N SER A 37 5.23 7.09 -4.18
CA SER A 37 6.20 6.60 -5.16
C SER A 37 5.85 7.06 -6.58
N VAL A 38 4.58 6.98 -6.98
CA VAL A 38 4.14 7.43 -8.32
C VAL A 38 4.31 8.95 -8.47
N VAL A 39 4.06 9.73 -7.42
CA VAL A 39 4.35 11.16 -7.42
C VAL A 39 5.86 11.41 -7.53
N ALA A 40 6.68 10.65 -6.81
CA ALA A 40 8.14 10.75 -6.92
C ALA A 40 8.64 10.37 -8.32
N GLU A 41 8.03 9.39 -8.98
CA GLU A 41 8.32 9.05 -10.38
C GLU A 41 8.02 10.22 -11.32
N ALA A 42 6.90 10.91 -11.10
CA ALA A 42 6.49 12.04 -11.95
C ALA A 42 7.46 13.23 -11.90
N PHE A 43 8.11 13.47 -10.77
CA PHE A 43 8.96 14.66 -10.58
C PHE A 43 10.45 14.39 -10.45
N GLY A 44 10.84 13.16 -10.07
CA GLY A 44 12.22 12.85 -9.68
C GLY A 44 12.82 11.61 -10.33
N ALA A 45 12.05 10.84 -11.10
CA ALA A 45 12.57 9.68 -11.82
C ALA A 45 12.68 9.95 -13.33
N SER A 46 13.55 9.20 -13.99
CA SER A 46 13.69 9.15 -15.44
C SER A 46 12.85 8.03 -16.10
N GLY A 47 11.93 7.43 -15.34
CA GLY A 47 11.08 6.34 -15.79
C GLY A 47 9.97 6.00 -14.79
N GLY A 48 8.93 5.33 -15.27
CA GLY A 48 7.74 4.96 -14.49
C GLY A 48 6.44 5.49 -15.08
N VAL A 49 5.31 5.12 -14.47
CA VAL A 49 3.97 5.50 -14.95
C VAL A 49 3.72 6.99 -14.66
N GLY A 50 4.17 7.47 -13.50
CA GLY A 50 4.08 8.90 -13.15
C GLY A 50 4.95 9.77 -14.06
N TYR A 51 6.15 9.29 -14.40
CA TYR A 51 7.05 9.97 -15.33
C TYR A 51 6.44 10.12 -16.72
N MET A 52 5.92 9.03 -17.30
CA MET A 52 5.31 9.06 -18.64
C MET A 52 4.09 9.97 -18.71
N LEU A 53 3.27 10.00 -17.66
CA LEU A 53 2.14 10.92 -17.55
C LEU A 53 2.61 12.39 -17.57
N MET A 54 3.61 12.74 -16.76
CA MET A 54 4.15 14.11 -16.70
C MET A 54 4.90 14.48 -18.00
N PHE A 55 5.61 13.54 -18.60
CA PHE A 55 6.29 13.72 -19.88
C PHE A 55 5.31 14.00 -21.02
N SER A 56 4.26 13.18 -21.18
CA SER A 56 3.20 13.39 -22.19
C SER A 56 2.49 14.73 -22.00
N TYR A 57 2.27 15.15 -20.74
CA TYR A 57 1.75 16.47 -20.43
C TYR A 57 2.71 17.59 -20.89
N SER A 58 4.00 17.45 -20.60
CA SER A 58 5.03 18.44 -20.95
C SER A 58 5.21 18.64 -22.47
N ILE A 59 5.02 17.59 -23.27
CA ILE A 59 5.15 17.65 -24.74
C ILE A 59 3.82 18.02 -25.44
N GLY A 60 2.72 18.18 -24.69
CA GLY A 60 1.40 18.52 -25.23
C GLY A 60 0.67 17.38 -25.95
N ASP A 61 1.14 16.13 -25.81
CA ASP A 61 0.46 14.95 -26.37
C ASP A 61 -0.66 14.51 -25.42
N LEU A 62 -1.86 15.05 -25.67
CA LEU A 62 -3.04 14.75 -24.88
C LEU A 62 -3.49 13.30 -25.04
N VAL A 63 -3.29 12.67 -26.20
CA VAL A 63 -3.72 11.28 -26.44
C VAL A 63 -2.93 10.32 -25.55
N SER A 64 -1.61 10.49 -25.54
CA SER A 64 -0.74 9.71 -24.65
C SER A 64 -0.99 10.06 -23.19
N PHE A 65 -1.19 11.34 -22.85
CA PHE A 65 -1.53 11.77 -21.50
C PHE A 65 -2.78 11.08 -20.95
N TYR A 66 -3.89 11.06 -21.70
CA TYR A 66 -5.12 10.38 -21.28
C TYR A 66 -4.91 8.87 -21.13
N THR A 67 -4.13 8.26 -22.01
CA THR A 67 -3.81 6.82 -21.95
C THR A 67 -3.06 6.49 -20.66
N TRP A 68 -2.00 7.24 -20.34
CA TRP A 68 -1.23 7.07 -19.12
C TRP A 68 -2.04 7.43 -17.86
N ALA A 69 -2.93 8.42 -17.95
CA ALA A 69 -3.81 8.80 -16.84
C ALA A 69 -4.80 7.68 -16.51
N LEU A 70 -5.45 7.10 -17.53
CA LEU A 70 -6.33 5.94 -17.35
C LEU A 70 -5.58 4.73 -16.81
N LEU A 71 -4.35 4.48 -17.27
CA LEU A 71 -3.50 3.42 -16.74
C LEU A 71 -3.17 3.66 -15.26
N LEU A 72 -2.82 4.89 -14.88
CA LEU A 72 -2.54 5.26 -13.50
C LEU A 72 -3.79 5.11 -12.61
N ILE A 73 -4.97 5.53 -13.08
CA ILE A 73 -6.24 5.34 -12.38
C ILE A 73 -6.54 3.84 -12.21
N ALA A 74 -6.39 3.04 -13.27
CA ALA A 74 -6.60 1.60 -13.23
C ALA A 74 -5.63 0.91 -12.27
N LEU A 75 -4.36 1.31 -12.27
CA LEU A 75 -3.34 0.83 -11.33
C LEU A 75 -3.72 1.19 -9.89
N MET A 76 -4.14 2.42 -9.64
CA MET A 76 -4.59 2.84 -8.31
C MET A 76 -5.82 2.06 -7.84
N LEU A 77 -6.82 1.87 -8.70
CA LEU A 77 -7.99 1.06 -8.38
C LEU A 77 -7.64 -0.41 -8.15
N PHE A 78 -6.72 -0.97 -8.93
CA PHE A 78 -6.23 -2.33 -8.77
C PHE A 78 -5.55 -2.50 -7.42
N VAL A 79 -4.61 -1.61 -7.08
CA VAL A 79 -3.94 -1.61 -5.78
C VAL A 79 -4.96 -1.41 -4.66
N ASP A 80 -5.91 -0.49 -4.81
CA ASP A 80 -6.93 -0.23 -3.80
C ASP A 80 -7.82 -1.46 -3.57
N ARG A 81 -8.21 -2.19 -4.63
CA ARG A 81 -8.96 -3.46 -4.55
C ARG A 81 -8.14 -4.59 -3.94
N VAL A 82 -6.91 -4.80 -4.40
CA VAL A 82 -5.99 -5.84 -3.90
C VAL A 82 -5.67 -5.60 -2.45
N LEU A 83 -5.43 -4.34 -2.09
CA LEU A 83 -5.52 -3.93 -0.72
C LEU A 83 -6.91 -4.37 -0.24
N PHE A 84 -8.03 -3.69 -0.49
CA PHE A 84 -9.33 -3.91 0.20
C PHE A 84 -9.66 -5.39 0.49
N TYR A 85 -9.47 -6.27 -0.49
CA TYR A 85 -9.64 -7.71 -0.34
C TYR A 85 -8.72 -8.37 0.70
N GLN A 86 -7.43 -8.02 0.71
CA GLN A 86 -6.48 -8.47 1.74
C GLN A 86 -6.83 -7.92 3.15
N LEU A 87 -7.67 -6.87 3.27
CA LEU A 87 -8.08 -6.31 4.58
C LEU A 87 -9.18 -7.17 5.15
N GLU A 88 -10.22 -7.43 4.35
CA GLU A 88 -11.33 -8.29 4.74
C GLU A 88 -10.82 -9.66 5.16
N ARG A 89 -9.94 -10.26 4.33
CA ARG A 89 -9.47 -11.61 4.58
C ARG A 89 -8.61 -11.74 5.84
N LEU A 90 -7.94 -10.66 6.26
CA LEU A 90 -7.16 -10.66 7.49
C LEU A 90 -8.00 -10.29 8.70
N ALA A 91 -8.88 -9.29 8.60
CA ALA A 91 -9.84 -8.93 9.65
C ALA A 91 -10.74 -10.12 10.02
N MET A 92 -11.23 -10.85 9.01
CA MET A 92 -12.04 -12.06 9.19
C MET A 92 -11.27 -13.22 9.83
N ARG A 93 -9.93 -13.22 9.76
CA ARG A 93 -9.08 -14.29 10.32
C ARG A 93 -8.79 -14.12 11.82
N TRP A 94 -9.14 -12.97 12.38
CA TRP A 94 -8.93 -12.64 13.80
C TRP A 94 -10.26 -12.49 14.57
N VAL A 95 -11.37 -12.23 13.87
CA VAL A 95 -12.71 -12.12 14.49
C VAL A 95 -13.41 -13.50 14.61
N GLY A 96 -12.98 -14.52 13.85
CA GLY A 96 -13.43 -15.91 13.99
C GLY A 96 -12.36 -16.79 14.60
#